data_AF-A0AAQ0HHD8-F1
#
_entry.id   AF-A0AAQ0HHD8-F1
#
_cell.length_a   1.000
_cell.length_b   1.000
_cell.length_c   1.000
_cell.angle_alpha   90.00
_cell.angle_beta   90.00
_cell.angle_gamma   90.00
#
_symmetry.space_group_name_H-M   'P 1'
#
loop_
_entity.id
_entity.type
_entity.pdbx_description
1 polymer ?
#
loop_
_entity_poly.entity_id
_entity_poly.type
_entity_poly.pdbx_seq_one_letter_code
_entity_poly.pdbx_strand_id
1 'polypeptide(L)'
;MTEREITSIDGGSREYWRERRFAFLLIRLAERSLQKVQWAPLYIQVGIDAQGRPIEILNMAPFDDLDEAVRDIEANPTAVGILVAQGRTHIGWHPVGAVIRRLAGD
;
A
#
# COMPACT_ATOMS: atom_id res chain seq x y z
N MET A 1 17.57 -15.04 -20.63
CA MET A 1 18.03 -15.37 -19.27
C MET A 1 17.40 -14.36 -18.34
N THR A 2 16.50 -14.76 -17.44
CA THR A 2 16.04 -13.87 -16.36
C THR A 2 17.17 -13.76 -15.35
N GLU A 3 17.81 -12.59 -15.30
CA GLU A 3 18.82 -12.26 -14.32
C GLU A 3 18.14 -12.31 -12.93
N ARG A 4 18.39 -13.37 -12.16
CA ARG A 4 17.92 -13.47 -10.78
C ARG A 4 18.92 -12.71 -9.92
N GLU A 5 18.58 -11.49 -9.56
CA GLU A 5 19.34 -10.73 -8.57
C GLU A 5 19.28 -11.48 -7.24
N ILE A 6 20.38 -12.14 -6.86
CA ILE A 6 20.48 -12.88 -5.60
C ILE A 6 20.71 -11.85 -4.49
N THR A 7 19.66 -11.49 -3.76
CA THR A 7 19.79 -10.61 -2.59
C THR A 7 20.50 -11.34 -1.46
N SER A 8 21.68 -10.86 -1.06
CA SER A 8 22.42 -11.40 0.08
C SER A 8 21.67 -11.13 1.40
N ILE A 9 21.60 -12.14 2.26
CA ILE A 9 20.99 -12.06 3.59
C ILE A 9 22.10 -11.83 4.62
N ASP A 10 22.10 -10.66 5.25
CA ASP A 10 22.96 -10.39 6.41
C ASP A 10 22.17 -10.55 7.71
N GLY A 11 21.99 -11.80 8.13
CA GLY A 11 21.25 -12.12 9.35
C GLY A 11 21.91 -11.63 10.65
N GLY A 12 23.20 -11.25 10.61
CA GLY A 12 23.93 -10.70 11.75
C GLY A 12 23.80 -9.18 11.91
N SER A 13 23.43 -8.47 10.83
CA SER A 13 23.30 -7.02 10.87
C SER A 13 22.00 -6.56 11.53
N ARG A 14 22.14 -5.63 12.48
CA ARG A 14 21.00 -4.96 13.10
C ARG A 14 20.27 -4.05 12.10
N GLU A 15 21.01 -3.40 11.22
CA GLU A 15 20.51 -2.52 10.17
C GLU A 15 19.65 -3.30 9.19
N TYR A 16 20.12 -4.48 8.77
CA TYR A 16 19.39 -5.42 7.91
C TYR A 16 17.99 -5.75 8.46
N TRP A 17 17.91 -6.06 9.76
CA TRP A 17 16.64 -6.37 10.43
C TRP A 17 15.78 -5.13 10.65
N ARG A 18 16.40 -3.97 10.92
CA ARG A 18 15.68 -2.70 11.08
C ARG A 18 14.96 -2.30 9.80
N GLU A 19 15.64 -2.40 8.66
CA GLU A 19 15.06 -2.10 7.35
C GLU A 19 13.88 -3.03 7.04
N ARG A 20 14.01 -4.33 7.30
CA ARG A 20 12.93 -5.30 7.08
C ARG A 20 11.74 -5.05 8.00
N ARG A 21 12.00 -4.74 9.26
CA ARG A 21 10.93 -4.37 10.20
C ARG A 21 10.15 -3.15 9.69
N PHE A 22 10.86 -2.14 9.18
CA PHE A 22 10.21 -0.95 8.60
C PHE A 22 9.43 -1.30 7.33
N ALA A 23 10.00 -2.09 6.43
CA ALA A 23 9.31 -2.55 5.22
C ALA A 23 8.03 -3.35 5.53
N PHE A 24 8.06 -4.28 6.47
CA PHE A 24 6.88 -5.02 6.92
C PHE A 24 5.83 -4.11 7.59
N LEU A 25 6.27 -3.07 8.29
CA LEU A 25 5.37 -2.07 8.84
C LEU A 25 4.61 -1.33 7.72
N LEU A 26 5.29 -0.90 6.66
CA LEU A 26 4.65 -0.23 5.52
C LEU A 26 3.60 -1.12 4.85
N ILE A 27 3.93 -2.39 4.59
CA ILE A 27 3.00 -3.37 4.02
C ILE A 27 1.75 -3.50 4.92
N ARG A 28 1.95 -3.62 6.24
CA ARG A 28 0.85 -3.72 7.20
C ARG A 28 0.00 -2.44 7.25
N LEU A 29 0.61 -1.27 7.12
CA LEU A 29 -0.11 0.01 7.10
C LEU A 29 -1.00 0.11 5.86
N ALA A 30 -0.50 -0.27 4.68
CA ALA A 30 -1.31 -0.30 3.46
C ALA A 30 -2.48 -1.29 3.56
N GLU A 31 -2.25 -2.49 4.10
CA GLU A 31 -3.32 -3.47 4.36
C GLU A 31 -4.38 -2.91 5.32
N ARG A 32 -3.96 -2.14 6.33
CA ARG A 32 -4.88 -1.48 7.26
C ARG A 32 -5.64 -0.33 6.60
N SER A 33 -5.00 0.48 5.76
CA SER A 33 -5.69 1.52 4.98
C SER A 33 -6.74 0.91 4.06
N LEU A 34 -6.43 -0.22 3.41
CA LEU A 34 -7.39 -0.96 2.61
C LEU A 34 -8.60 -1.43 3.45
N GLN A 35 -8.37 -1.94 4.66
CA GLN A 35 -9.47 -2.29 5.56
C GLN A 35 -10.33 -1.06 5.88
N LYS A 36 -9.75 0.12 6.12
CA LYS A 36 -10.54 1.34 6.33
C LYS A 36 -11.44 1.64 5.13
N VAL A 37 -10.95 1.49 3.90
CA VAL A 37 -11.76 1.69 2.68
C VAL A 37 -12.99 0.77 2.68
N GLN A 38 -12.84 -0.48 3.11
CA GLN A 38 -13.95 -1.45 3.13
C GLN A 38 -15.03 -1.14 4.17
N TRP A 39 -14.65 -0.50 5.28
CA TRP A 39 -15.55 -0.22 6.41
C TRP A 39 -16.05 1.23 6.45
N ALA A 40 -15.40 2.15 5.73
CA ALA A 40 -15.79 3.54 5.70
C ALA A 40 -17.09 3.73 4.88
N PRO A 41 -17.98 4.65 5.30
CA PRO A 41 -19.14 4.99 4.51
C PRO A 41 -18.68 5.62 3.19
N LEU A 42 -19.28 5.19 2.08
CA LEU A 42 -18.97 5.72 0.75
C LEU A 42 -19.37 7.20 0.63
N TYR A 43 -20.45 7.59 1.29
CA TYR A 43 -20.93 8.97 1.33
C TYR A 43 -20.92 9.49 2.77
N ILE A 44 -20.54 10.76 2.93
CA ILE A 44 -20.61 11.46 4.21
C ILE A 44 -21.54 12.67 4.08
N GLN A 45 -22.40 12.84 5.08
CA GLN A 45 -23.27 14.00 5.15
C GLN A 45 -22.47 15.22 5.61
N VAL A 46 -22.48 16.28 4.79
CA VAL A 46 -21.78 17.54 5.06
C VAL A 46 -22.72 18.68 5.47
N GLY A 47 -24.03 18.47 5.35
CA GLY A 47 -25.02 19.45 5.75
C GLY A 47 -26.44 19.02 5.45
N ILE A 48 -27.35 19.99 5.55
CA ILE A 48 -28.75 19.87 5.18
C ILE A 48 -29.07 21.06 4.29
N ASP A 49 -29.76 20.83 3.17
CA ASP A 49 -30.17 21.88 2.24
C ASP A 49 -31.38 22.68 2.76
N ALA A 50 -31.78 23.71 2.01
CA ALA A 50 -32.90 24.58 2.38
C ALA A 50 -34.26 23.85 2.44
N GLN A 51 -34.34 22.65 1.88
CA GLN A 51 -35.53 21.80 1.87
C GLN A 51 -35.48 20.72 2.96
N GLY A 52 -34.47 20.76 3.85
CA GLY A 52 -34.32 19.79 4.93
C GLY A 52 -33.73 18.45 4.48
N ARG A 53 -33.14 18.36 3.28
CA ARG A 53 -32.56 17.13 2.75
C ARG A 53 -31.04 17.06 3.04
N PRO A 54 -30.50 15.88 3.40
CA PRO A 54 -29.05 15.72 3.55
C PRO A 54 -28.28 16.08 2.27
N ILE A 55 -27.19 16.84 2.43
CA ILE A 55 -26.19 17.03 1.38
C ILE A 55 -25.08 16.03 1.64
N GLU A 56 -24.83 15.15 0.68
CA GLU A 56 -23.81 14.11 0.77
C GLU A 56 -22.68 14.35 -0.23
N ILE A 57 -21.47 14.02 0.17
CA ILE A 57 -20.31 13.97 -0.74
C ILE A 57 -19.65 12.60 -0.66
N LEU A 58 -18.94 12.25 -1.74
CA LEU A 58 -18.13 11.04 -1.80
C LEU A 58 -16.98 11.14 -0.79
N ASN A 59 -16.85 10.13 0.05
CA ASN A 59 -15.82 10.03 1.06
C ASN A 59 -14.51 9.51 0.45
N MET A 60 -13.71 10.40 -0.11
CA MET A 60 -12.44 10.05 -0.77
C MET A 60 -11.28 9.81 0.20
N ALA A 61 -11.36 10.31 1.44
CA ALA A 61 -10.24 10.27 2.37
C ALA A 61 -9.69 8.85 2.65
N PRO A 62 -10.51 7.79 2.82
CA PRO A 62 -9.99 6.43 2.96
C PRO A 62 -9.22 5.92 1.73
N PHE A 63 -9.63 6.35 0.53
CA PHE A 63 -8.97 5.98 -0.73
C PHE A 63 -7.64 6.73 -0.85
N ASP A 64 -7.62 8.02 -0.52
CA ASP A 64 -6.38 8.83 -0.50
C ASP A 64 -5.35 8.26 0.52
N ASP A 65 -5.82 7.85 1.71
CA ASP A 65 -5.01 7.16 2.74
C ASP A 65 -4.40 5.84 2.24
N LEU A 66 -5.13 5.10 1.40
CA LEU A 66 -4.65 3.85 0.80
C LEU A 66 -3.62 4.12 -0.29
N ASP A 67 -3.90 5.09 -1.16
CA ASP A 67 -2.99 5.55 -2.20
C ASP A 67 -1.65 5.98 -1.62
N GLU A 68 -1.67 6.79 -0.55
CA GLU A 68 -0.47 7.24 0.14
C GLU A 68 0.31 6.06 0.74
N ALA A 69 -0.35 5.15 1.43
CA ALA A 69 0.30 3.97 2.01
C ALA A 69 0.94 3.05 0.95
N VAL A 70 0.34 2.96 -0.24
CA VAL A 70 0.93 2.23 -1.38
C VAL A 70 2.13 2.99 -1.95
N ARG A 71 2.08 4.32 -2.07
CA ARG A 71 3.25 5.13 -2.49
C ARG A 71 4.43 4.96 -1.53
N ASP A 72 4.18 4.86 -0.22
CA ASP A 72 5.22 4.60 0.77
C ASP A 72 5.89 3.23 0.55
N ILE A 73 5.12 2.20 0.18
CA ILE A 73 5.67 0.90 -0.22
C ILE A 73 6.52 1.06 -1.47
N GLU A 74 6.02 1.72 -2.51
CA GLU A 74 6.73 1.90 -3.78
C GLU A 74 8.05 2.70 -3.61
N ALA A 75 8.09 3.64 -2.67
CA ALA A 75 9.27 4.41 -2.32
C ALA A 75 10.28 3.63 -1.48
N ASN A 76 9.94 2.44 -0.97
CA ASN A 76 10.80 1.61 -0.13
C ASN A 76 11.31 0.36 -0.90
N PRO A 77 12.58 0.33 -1.34
CA PRO A 77 13.13 -0.79 -2.11
C PRO A 77 13.03 -2.14 -1.39
N THR A 78 13.17 -2.15 -0.06
CA THR A 78 13.07 -3.38 0.74
C THR A 78 11.63 -3.90 0.76
N ALA A 79 10.62 -3.03 0.86
CA ALA A 79 9.22 -3.42 0.80
C ALA A 79 8.84 -3.95 -0.60
N VAL A 80 9.25 -3.24 -1.65
CA VAL A 80 9.08 -3.71 -3.04
C VAL A 80 9.76 -5.07 -3.23
N GLY A 81 11.00 -5.22 -2.78
CA GLY A 81 11.75 -6.48 -2.89
C GLY A 81 11.07 -7.65 -2.17
N ILE A 82 10.52 -7.42 -0.98
CA ILE A 82 9.73 -8.43 -0.24
C ILE A 82 8.50 -8.86 -1.05
N LEU A 83 7.74 -7.90 -1.59
CA LEU A 83 6.53 -8.20 -2.37
C LEU A 83 6.85 -8.89 -3.70
N VAL A 84 7.93 -8.48 -4.38
CA VAL A 84 8.44 -9.16 -5.59
C VAL A 84 8.81 -10.61 -5.28
N ALA A 85 9.54 -10.86 -4.18
CA ALA A 85 9.90 -12.22 -3.76
C ALA A 85 8.67 -13.10 -3.46
N GLN A 86 7.54 -12.49 -3.08
CA GLN A 86 6.26 -13.15 -2.87
C GLN A 86 5.41 -13.26 -4.15
N GLY A 87 5.80 -12.61 -5.25
CA GLY A 87 4.95 -12.46 -6.43
C GLY A 87 3.67 -11.63 -6.18
N ARG A 88 3.66 -10.82 -5.11
CA ARG A 88 2.46 -10.13 -4.63
C ARG A 88 2.37 -8.73 -5.24
N THR A 89 1.65 -8.63 -6.35
CA THR A 89 1.49 -7.39 -7.16
C THR A 89 0.46 -6.40 -6.60
N HIS A 90 -0.29 -6.77 -5.56
CA HIS A 90 -1.41 -5.97 -5.03
C HIS A 90 -1.48 -6.01 -3.50
N ILE A 91 -1.97 -4.91 -2.92
CA ILE A 91 -2.52 -4.85 -1.57
C ILE A 91 -4.04 -5.01 -1.69
N GLY A 92 -4.52 -6.24 -1.52
CA GLY A 92 -5.91 -6.58 -1.83
C GLY A 92 -6.20 -6.37 -3.31
N TRP A 93 -7.12 -5.46 -3.64
CA TRP A 93 -7.42 -5.07 -5.02
C TRP A 93 -6.57 -3.90 -5.52
N HIS A 94 -5.81 -3.21 -4.65
CA HIS A 94 -5.04 -2.04 -5.03
C HIS A 94 -3.67 -2.44 -5.61
N PRO A 95 -3.32 -2.02 -6.83
CA PRO A 95 -2.05 -2.39 -7.46
C PRO A 95 -0.86 -1.74 -6.75
N VAL A 96 0.28 -2.43 -6.76
CA VAL A 96 1.60 -1.89 -6.41
C VAL A 96 2.43 -1.85 -7.69
N GLY A 97 2.39 -0.71 -8.38
CA GLY A 97 2.98 -0.52 -9.71
C GLY A 97 4.48 -0.83 -9.76
N ALA A 98 5.23 -0.46 -8.71
CA ALA A 98 6.66 -0.77 -8.62
C ALA A 98 6.95 -2.28 -8.64
N VAL A 99 6.10 -3.10 -8.00
CA VAL A 99 6.23 -4.56 -7.99
C VAL A 99 5.86 -5.14 -9.36
N ILE A 100 4.78 -4.63 -9.98
CA ILE A 100 4.33 -5.06 -11.31
C ILE A 100 5.42 -4.83 -12.35
N ARG A 101 5.97 -3.60 -12.41
CA ARG A 101 7.06 -3.25 -13.34
C ARG A 101 8.28 -4.15 -13.15
N ARG A 102 8.70 -4.35 -11.90
CA ARG A 102 9.87 -5.18 -11.59
C ARG A 102 9.68 -6.65 -11.94
N LEU A 103 8.46 -7.18 -11.84
CA LEU A 103 8.14 -8.54 -12.29
C LEU A 103 7.98 -8.64 -13.82
N ALA A 104 7.60 -7.56 -14.49
CA ALA A 104 7.55 -7.48 -15.96
C ALA A 104 8.95 -7.34 -16.59
N GLY A 105 9.94 -6.92 -15.82
CA GLY A 105 11.32 -6.70 -16.27
C GLY A 105 11.64 -5.25 -16.64
N ASP A 106 10.80 -4.30 -16.20
CA ASP A 106 10.95 -2.85 -16.39
C ASP A 106 11.78 -2.20 -15.27
#